data_AF-A0A934ZA18-F1
#
_entry.id   AF-A0A934ZA18-F1
#
_cell.length_a   1.000
_cell.length_b   1.000
_cell.length_c   1.000
_cell.angle_alpha   90.00
_cell.angle_beta   90.00
_cell.angle_gamma   90.00
#
_symmetry.space_group_name_H-M   'P 1'
#
loop_
_entity.id
_entity.type
_entity.pdbx_description
1 polymer ?
#
loop_
_entity_poly.entity_id
_entity_poly.type
_entity_poly.pdbx_seq_one_letter_code
_entity_poly.pdbx_strand_id
1 'polypeptide(L)'
;MSDSLTIRRSSGMPDDARGATARMMVERLFVLMRTLAVHGPSHPVSVQIAQAVADGIASAELPFTLQFVRQAVFQDHALVMFDPGGFQRSLRMASALAAIGVQQIAVDSVPSVDDLIALGSELASGHGTALQIPGMQLRAILDGQTGTAGETVEPARFAAVMLLRSLMDAEHIDASRGGAWPWSRGAAILRRLERATDADAPTSTRFLEAAPGEFTVPRRAVQATALALAAMRLVGLDVATRRVGGHATLAVALTGLRARGGDAFPVAATRALDQLRSTLSTGRSKIDPHRLRTCALVHDAAFRPEARSRWHPVARLMELVYQHEVLRCPTDASFDLGAVDLLSALAPRSFVQDDPGWFQALAEIVGRWAPGMKVELEDGEAGVLLGGSSTKPMVFTGAAVKVGRAAPSLPGVEE
;
A
#
# COMPACT_ATOMS: atom_id res chain seq x y z
N MET A 1 13.87 -45.33 2.70
CA MET A 1 12.99 -44.38 3.41
C MET A 1 13.66 -43.02 3.38
N SER A 2 13.30 -42.21 2.38
CA SER A 2 13.58 -40.77 2.33
C SER A 2 12.71 -40.23 1.19
N ASP A 3 11.50 -39.79 1.54
CA ASP A 3 10.58 -39.18 0.59
C ASP A 3 11.06 -37.76 0.27
N SER A 4 11.76 -37.65 -0.86
CA SER A 4 12.05 -36.36 -1.50
C SER A 4 10.73 -35.74 -1.96
N LEU A 5 10.25 -34.76 -1.19
CA LEU A 5 9.26 -33.77 -1.59
C LEU A 5 9.79 -32.99 -2.81
N THR A 6 9.54 -33.57 -3.97
CA THR A 6 9.82 -32.96 -5.26
C THR A 6 8.77 -31.87 -5.46
N ILE A 7 9.11 -30.63 -5.07
CA ILE A 7 8.34 -29.45 -5.45
C ILE A 7 8.42 -29.38 -6.99
N ARG A 8 7.37 -29.86 -7.65
CA ARG A 8 7.16 -29.62 -9.08
C ARG A 8 7.11 -28.11 -9.28
N ARG A 9 8.20 -27.54 -9.81
CA ARG A 9 8.16 -26.27 -10.52
C ARG A 9 7.17 -26.43 -11.67
N SER A 10 5.96 -25.89 -11.52
CA SER A 10 5.04 -25.73 -12.64
C SER A 10 5.68 -24.72 -13.60
N SER A 11 6.24 -25.24 -14.68
CA SER A 11 6.72 -24.51 -15.84
C SER A 11 5.64 -23.54 -16.34
N GLY A 12 6.06 -22.34 -16.73
CA GLY A 12 5.21 -21.38 -17.41
C GLY A 12 4.55 -22.00 -18.65
N MET A 13 3.23 -22.07 -18.60
CA MET A 13 2.32 -22.17 -19.75
C MET A 13 1.10 -21.27 -19.44
N PRO A 14 0.46 -20.68 -20.47
CA PRO A 14 -0.15 -19.36 -20.39
C PRO A 14 -1.43 -19.31 -19.52
N ASP A 15 -1.55 -18.24 -18.74
CA ASP A 15 -2.70 -17.84 -17.89
C ASP A 15 -4.00 -17.57 -18.70
N ASP A 16 -4.01 -17.79 -20.02
CA ASP A 16 -5.07 -17.30 -20.91
C ASP A 16 -6.35 -18.17 -20.88
N ALA A 17 -6.23 -19.49 -20.66
CA ALA A 17 -7.39 -20.40 -20.69
C ALA A 17 -8.21 -20.37 -19.37
N ARG A 18 -7.55 -20.18 -18.22
CA ARG A 18 -8.22 -20.15 -16.91
C ARG A 18 -8.89 -18.79 -16.71
N GLY A 19 -10.21 -18.80 -16.54
CA GLY A 19 -11.01 -17.58 -16.36
C GLY A 19 -11.62 -17.00 -17.65
N ALA A 20 -11.48 -17.66 -18.80
CA ALA A 20 -12.13 -17.25 -20.05
C ALA A 20 -13.66 -17.17 -19.87
N THR A 21 -14.27 -18.16 -19.22
CA THR A 21 -15.71 -18.18 -18.89
C THR A 21 -16.10 -17.01 -18.00
N ALA A 22 -15.35 -16.75 -16.93
CA ALA A 22 -15.62 -15.60 -16.06
C ALA A 22 -15.50 -14.25 -16.77
N ARG A 23 -14.49 -14.06 -17.62
CA ARG A 23 -14.32 -12.84 -18.42
C ARG A 23 -15.48 -12.64 -19.38
N MET A 24 -15.87 -13.70 -20.09
CA MET A 24 -17.03 -13.72 -20.99
C MET A 24 -18.32 -13.38 -20.25
N MET A 25 -18.58 -14.05 -19.11
CA MET A 25 -19.79 -13.84 -18.31
C MET A 25 -19.88 -12.41 -17.78
N VAL A 26 -18.80 -11.88 -17.21
CA VAL A 26 -18.75 -10.50 -16.72
C VAL A 26 -19.01 -9.51 -17.84
N GLU A 27 -18.42 -9.71 -19.02
CA GLU A 27 -18.64 -8.83 -20.16
C GLU A 27 -20.07 -8.89 -20.67
N ARG A 28 -20.59 -10.09 -20.99
CA ARG A 28 -21.89 -10.25 -21.63
C ARG A 28 -23.04 -9.89 -20.69
N LEU A 29 -22.97 -10.25 -19.39
CA LEU A 29 -23.96 -9.80 -18.40
C LEU A 29 -23.91 -8.28 -18.21
N PHE A 30 -22.73 -7.66 -18.25
CA PHE A 30 -22.62 -6.21 -18.12
C PHE A 30 -23.27 -5.49 -19.30
N VAL A 31 -23.06 -5.99 -20.52
CA VAL A 31 -23.71 -5.47 -21.72
C VAL A 31 -25.22 -5.68 -21.63
N LEU A 32 -25.69 -6.87 -21.21
CA LEU A 32 -27.12 -7.16 -21.05
C LEU A 32 -27.80 -6.20 -20.07
N MET A 33 -27.23 -6.06 -18.87
CA MET A 33 -27.71 -5.13 -17.84
C MET A 33 -27.83 -3.70 -18.38
N ARG A 34 -26.79 -3.20 -19.08
CA ARG A 34 -26.82 -1.84 -19.64
C ARG A 34 -27.83 -1.69 -20.77
N THR A 35 -27.95 -2.67 -21.64
CA THR A 35 -28.89 -2.66 -22.76
C THR A 35 -30.33 -2.64 -22.23
N LEU A 36 -30.63 -3.46 -21.22
CA LEU A 36 -31.94 -3.50 -20.57
C LEU A 36 -32.27 -2.19 -19.85
N ALA A 37 -31.31 -1.57 -19.17
CA ALA A 37 -31.50 -0.27 -18.54
C ALA A 37 -31.86 0.85 -19.54
N VAL A 38 -31.40 0.74 -20.79
CA VAL A 38 -31.62 1.77 -21.83
C VAL A 38 -32.86 1.48 -22.67
N HIS A 39 -33.05 0.22 -23.08
CA HIS A 39 -34.04 -0.16 -24.10
C HIS A 39 -35.21 -0.97 -23.55
N GLY A 40 -35.11 -1.51 -22.33
CA GLY A 40 -36.13 -2.36 -21.74
C GLY A 40 -36.13 -3.82 -22.24
N PRO A 41 -36.91 -4.69 -21.60
CA PRO A 41 -36.88 -6.15 -21.81
C PRO A 41 -37.40 -6.61 -23.17
N SER A 42 -38.38 -5.91 -23.75
CA SER A 42 -39.02 -6.33 -25.01
C SER A 42 -38.29 -5.85 -26.26
N HIS A 43 -37.20 -5.08 -26.12
CA HIS A 43 -36.50 -4.53 -27.27
C HIS A 43 -35.67 -5.62 -27.98
N PRO A 44 -35.67 -5.70 -29.33
CA PRO A 44 -34.97 -6.75 -30.08
C PRO A 44 -33.47 -6.87 -29.73
N VAL A 45 -32.80 -5.74 -29.46
CA VAL A 45 -31.39 -5.74 -29.04
C VAL A 45 -31.21 -6.39 -27.66
N SER A 46 -32.14 -6.20 -26.73
CA SER A 46 -32.08 -6.86 -25.41
C SER A 46 -32.18 -8.37 -25.55
N VAL A 47 -33.10 -8.85 -26.40
CA VAL A 47 -33.25 -10.28 -26.72
C VAL A 47 -31.99 -10.84 -27.39
N GLN A 48 -31.41 -10.09 -28.34
CA GLN A 48 -30.18 -10.50 -29.02
C GLN A 48 -28.98 -10.62 -28.06
N ILE A 49 -28.83 -9.67 -27.14
CA ILE A 49 -27.76 -9.72 -26.14
C ILE A 49 -28.00 -10.85 -25.12
N ALA A 50 -29.24 -11.10 -24.71
CA ALA A 50 -29.58 -12.23 -23.86
C ALA A 50 -29.29 -13.57 -24.54
N GLN A 51 -29.61 -13.71 -25.83
CA GLN A 51 -29.20 -14.86 -26.64
C GLN A 51 -27.67 -15.00 -26.68
N ALA A 52 -26.94 -13.90 -26.84
CA ALA A 52 -25.48 -13.94 -26.78
C ALA A 52 -24.98 -14.39 -25.41
N VAL A 53 -25.63 -14.04 -24.29
CA VAL A 53 -25.27 -14.60 -22.98
C VAL A 53 -25.50 -16.12 -22.97
N ALA A 54 -26.66 -16.60 -23.44
CA ALA A 54 -26.99 -18.03 -23.52
C ALA A 54 -25.97 -18.81 -24.37
N ASP A 55 -25.64 -18.32 -25.55
CA ASP A 55 -24.64 -18.94 -26.44
C ASP A 55 -23.25 -18.98 -25.79
N GLY A 56 -22.92 -17.95 -25.00
CA GLY A 56 -21.68 -17.88 -24.24
C GLY A 56 -21.61 -18.97 -23.17
N ILE A 57 -22.69 -19.15 -22.42
CA ILE A 57 -22.82 -20.21 -21.42
C ILE A 57 -22.78 -21.59 -22.10
N ALA A 58 -23.46 -21.76 -23.23
CA ALA A 58 -23.47 -23.01 -23.98
C ALA A 58 -22.08 -23.41 -24.51
N SER A 59 -21.22 -22.42 -24.78
CA SER A 59 -19.83 -22.64 -25.21
C SER A 59 -18.83 -22.86 -24.06
N ALA A 60 -19.26 -22.71 -22.81
CA ALA A 60 -18.43 -22.90 -21.64
C ALA A 60 -18.48 -24.35 -21.12
N GLU A 61 -17.44 -24.77 -20.39
CA GLU A 61 -17.47 -26.04 -19.64
C GLU A 61 -18.39 -25.89 -18.43
N LEU A 62 -19.54 -26.58 -18.45
CA LEU A 62 -20.52 -26.64 -17.35
C LEU A 62 -20.29 -27.89 -16.48
N PRO A 63 -20.61 -27.84 -15.16
CA PRO A 63 -21.05 -26.66 -14.42
C PRO A 63 -19.88 -25.74 -14.05
N PHE A 64 -20.16 -24.46 -13.86
CA PHE A 64 -19.17 -23.52 -13.32
C PHE A 64 -19.80 -22.57 -12.30
N THR A 65 -18.96 -22.01 -11.45
CA THR A 65 -19.37 -21.09 -10.39
C THR A 65 -18.55 -19.80 -10.45
N LEU A 66 -19.23 -18.66 -10.43
CA LEU A 66 -18.63 -17.33 -10.29
C LEU A 66 -18.93 -16.76 -8.91
N GLN A 67 -17.91 -16.32 -8.20
CA GLN A 67 -18.04 -15.67 -6.89
C GLN A 67 -17.46 -14.25 -6.98
N PHE A 68 -18.26 -13.26 -6.59
CA PHE A 68 -17.90 -11.85 -6.53
C PHE A 68 -17.67 -11.47 -5.06
N VAL A 69 -16.41 -11.45 -4.64
CA VAL A 69 -16.04 -11.18 -3.25
C VAL A 69 -15.21 -9.91 -3.18
N ARG A 70 -15.79 -8.87 -2.57
CA ARG A 70 -15.20 -7.52 -2.51
C ARG A 70 -14.89 -6.98 -3.92
N GLN A 71 -13.62 -6.96 -4.31
CA GLN A 71 -13.12 -6.47 -5.61
C GLN A 71 -12.47 -7.59 -6.43
N ALA A 72 -12.74 -8.85 -6.11
CA ALA A 72 -12.19 -10.02 -6.79
C ALA A 72 -13.32 -10.90 -7.34
N VAL A 73 -13.04 -11.55 -8.47
CA VAL A 73 -13.91 -12.55 -9.07
C VAL A 73 -13.17 -13.88 -9.07
N PHE A 74 -13.84 -14.92 -8.58
CA PHE A 74 -13.35 -16.28 -8.60
C PHE A 74 -14.20 -17.12 -9.53
N GLN A 75 -13.57 -17.95 -10.36
CA GLN A 75 -14.23 -19.02 -11.09
C GLN A 75 -13.82 -20.34 -10.45
N ASP A 76 -14.79 -21.12 -9.97
CA ASP A 76 -14.55 -22.43 -9.34
C ASP A 76 -13.47 -22.34 -8.24
N HIS A 77 -13.57 -21.31 -7.41
CA HIS A 77 -12.63 -20.94 -6.35
C HIS A 77 -11.23 -20.47 -6.80
N ALA A 78 -10.94 -20.41 -8.10
CA ALA A 78 -9.71 -19.84 -8.63
C ALA A 78 -9.88 -18.35 -8.93
N LEU A 79 -8.94 -17.53 -8.48
CA LEU A 79 -8.94 -16.08 -8.75
C LEU A 79 -8.78 -15.82 -10.25
N VAL A 80 -9.67 -15.02 -10.82
CA VAL A 80 -9.61 -14.63 -12.23
C VAL A 80 -9.01 -13.23 -12.37
N MET A 81 -7.95 -13.13 -13.17
CA MET A 81 -7.33 -11.86 -13.52
C MET A 81 -8.04 -11.23 -14.72
N PHE A 82 -8.35 -9.94 -14.61
CA PHE A 82 -8.95 -9.13 -15.66
C PHE A 82 -7.97 -8.06 -16.12
N ASP A 83 -8.05 -7.69 -17.41
CA ASP A 83 -7.49 -6.43 -17.88
C ASP A 83 -8.19 -5.23 -17.20
N PRO A 84 -7.64 -3.99 -17.30
CA PRO A 84 -8.24 -2.83 -16.63
C PRO A 84 -9.70 -2.56 -16.99
N GLY A 85 -10.13 -2.82 -18.23
CA GLY A 85 -11.51 -2.63 -18.67
C GLY A 85 -12.45 -3.71 -18.12
N GLY A 86 -12.00 -4.96 -18.17
CA GLY A 86 -12.67 -6.10 -17.56
C GLY A 86 -12.82 -5.95 -16.04
N PHE A 87 -11.81 -5.41 -15.37
CA PHE A 87 -11.85 -5.14 -13.93
C PHE A 87 -12.89 -4.08 -13.56
N GLN A 88 -13.00 -2.99 -14.33
CA GLN A 88 -14.05 -1.99 -14.09
C GLN A 88 -15.45 -2.55 -14.34
N ARG A 89 -15.62 -3.41 -15.36
CA ARG A 89 -16.88 -4.13 -15.58
C ARG A 89 -17.21 -5.08 -14.44
N SER A 90 -16.22 -5.82 -13.92
CA SER A 90 -16.44 -6.74 -12.81
C SER A 90 -16.84 -6.03 -11.51
N LEU A 91 -16.27 -4.85 -11.22
CA LEU A 91 -16.69 -4.04 -10.07
C LEU A 91 -18.15 -3.57 -10.19
N ARG A 92 -18.58 -3.14 -11.38
CA ARG A 92 -19.97 -2.73 -11.62
C ARG A 92 -20.93 -3.92 -11.52
N MET A 93 -20.53 -5.06 -12.06
CA MET A 93 -21.29 -6.30 -11.95
C MET A 93 -21.44 -6.76 -10.49
N ALA A 94 -20.34 -6.74 -9.73
CA ALA A 94 -20.35 -7.06 -8.30
C ALA A 94 -21.29 -6.14 -7.51
N SER A 95 -21.28 -4.84 -7.81
CA SER A 95 -22.20 -3.88 -7.18
C SER A 95 -23.66 -4.13 -7.54
N ALA A 96 -23.96 -4.47 -8.79
CA ALA A 96 -25.32 -4.76 -9.25
C ALA A 96 -25.87 -6.05 -8.62
N LEU A 97 -25.05 -7.11 -8.58
CA LEU A 97 -25.37 -8.36 -7.91
C LEU A 97 -25.60 -8.15 -6.41
N ALA A 98 -24.74 -7.36 -5.75
CA ALA A 98 -24.89 -7.05 -4.33
C ALA A 98 -26.18 -6.28 -4.02
N ALA A 99 -26.64 -5.39 -4.91
CA ALA A 99 -27.89 -4.64 -4.74
C ALA A 99 -29.13 -5.56 -4.72
N ILE A 100 -29.07 -6.69 -5.42
CA ILE A 100 -30.11 -7.73 -5.40
C ILE A 100 -29.81 -8.87 -4.40
N GLY A 101 -28.83 -8.69 -3.52
CA GLY A 101 -28.48 -9.65 -2.48
C GLY A 101 -27.72 -10.89 -2.97
N VAL A 102 -27.13 -10.87 -4.16
CA VAL A 102 -26.40 -12.00 -4.76
C VAL A 102 -24.89 -11.72 -4.75
N GLN A 103 -24.08 -12.73 -4.42
CA GLN A 103 -22.62 -12.66 -4.56
C GLN A 103 -22.03 -13.89 -5.28
N GLN A 104 -22.85 -14.92 -5.51
CA GLN A 104 -22.45 -16.12 -6.23
C GLN A 104 -23.47 -16.46 -7.31
N ILE A 105 -22.96 -16.80 -8.49
CA ILE A 105 -23.71 -17.33 -9.63
C ILE A 105 -23.14 -18.71 -9.93
N ALA A 106 -23.88 -19.77 -9.64
CA ALA A 106 -23.55 -21.11 -10.13
C ALA A 106 -24.45 -21.43 -11.33
N VAL A 107 -23.86 -21.97 -12.39
CA VAL A 107 -24.57 -22.32 -13.63
C VAL A 107 -24.43 -23.82 -13.85
N ASP A 108 -25.56 -24.52 -13.75
CA ASP A 108 -25.67 -25.97 -13.91
C ASP A 108 -26.08 -26.33 -15.35
N SER A 109 -26.93 -25.50 -15.97
CA SER A 109 -27.37 -25.63 -17.35
C SER A 109 -27.62 -24.25 -17.97
N VAL A 110 -27.69 -24.19 -19.31
CA VAL A 110 -27.94 -22.95 -20.04
C VAL A 110 -29.36 -22.44 -19.72
N PRO A 111 -29.54 -21.25 -19.11
CA PRO A 111 -30.86 -20.68 -18.84
C PRO A 111 -31.55 -20.23 -20.13
N SER A 112 -32.88 -20.09 -20.11
CA SER A 112 -33.60 -19.56 -21.27
C SER A 112 -33.31 -18.07 -21.49
N VAL A 113 -33.55 -17.59 -22.70
CA VAL A 113 -33.39 -16.17 -23.04
C VAL A 113 -34.28 -15.28 -22.17
N ASP A 114 -35.52 -15.71 -21.93
CA ASP A 114 -36.46 -14.97 -21.08
C ASP A 114 -35.98 -14.88 -19.63
N ASP A 115 -35.38 -15.95 -19.10
CA ASP A 115 -34.81 -15.93 -17.75
C ASP A 115 -33.59 -15.01 -17.64
N LEU A 116 -32.74 -14.97 -18.69
CA LEU A 116 -31.59 -14.07 -18.74
C LEU A 116 -32.03 -12.59 -18.85
N ILE A 117 -33.12 -12.31 -19.57
CA ILE A 117 -33.74 -10.98 -19.62
C ILE A 117 -34.27 -10.58 -18.25
N ALA A 118 -34.92 -11.51 -17.53
CA ALA A 118 -35.38 -11.27 -16.17
C ALA A 118 -34.21 -10.94 -15.23
N LEU A 119 -33.13 -11.73 -15.26
CA LEU A 119 -31.91 -11.46 -14.49
C LEU A 119 -31.32 -10.09 -14.80
N GLY A 120 -31.13 -9.78 -16.08
CA GLY A 120 -30.54 -8.52 -16.50
C GLY A 120 -31.39 -7.31 -16.10
N SER A 121 -32.72 -7.49 -16.01
CA SER A 121 -33.66 -6.43 -15.60
C SER A 121 -33.59 -6.16 -14.09
N GLU A 122 -33.47 -7.21 -13.26
CA GLU A 122 -33.23 -7.07 -11.82
C GLU A 122 -31.87 -6.40 -11.57
N LEU A 123 -30.82 -6.82 -12.29
CA LEU A 123 -29.48 -6.20 -12.19
C LEU A 123 -29.48 -4.73 -12.60
N ALA A 124 -30.28 -4.36 -13.61
CA ALA A 124 -30.38 -2.98 -14.08
C ALA A 124 -31.15 -2.09 -13.11
N SER A 125 -32.20 -2.62 -12.47
CA SER A 125 -33.08 -1.88 -11.57
C SER A 125 -32.58 -1.83 -10.12
N GLY A 126 -31.74 -2.78 -9.70
CA GLY A 126 -31.14 -2.83 -8.37
C GLY A 126 -32.11 -3.17 -7.23
N HIS A 127 -33.32 -3.65 -7.56
CA HIS A 127 -34.31 -4.10 -6.58
C HIS A 127 -34.38 -5.63 -6.66
N GLY A 128 -34.11 -6.32 -5.55
CA GLY A 128 -34.08 -7.78 -5.52
C GLY A 128 -35.42 -8.37 -5.09
N THR A 129 -36.08 -9.08 -5.99
CA THR A 129 -37.00 -10.16 -5.62
C THR A 129 -36.28 -11.51 -5.59
N ALA A 130 -36.84 -12.54 -4.94
CA ALA A 130 -36.27 -13.88 -4.89
C ALA A 130 -36.33 -14.58 -6.28
N LEU A 131 -35.55 -14.08 -7.25
CA LEU A 131 -35.55 -14.54 -8.62
C LEU A 131 -35.00 -15.97 -8.70
N GLN A 132 -35.81 -16.89 -9.20
CA GLN A 132 -35.42 -18.26 -9.51
C GLN A 132 -35.17 -18.37 -11.01
N ILE A 133 -33.96 -18.75 -11.40
CA ILE A 133 -33.59 -18.93 -12.81
C ILE A 133 -33.31 -20.42 -13.02
N PRO A 134 -34.12 -21.14 -13.82
CA PRO A 134 -33.83 -22.51 -14.18
C PRO A 134 -32.40 -22.66 -14.73
N GLY A 135 -31.63 -23.59 -14.18
CA GLY A 135 -30.22 -23.82 -14.58
C GLY A 135 -29.19 -22.89 -13.93
N MET A 136 -29.62 -21.88 -13.16
CA MET A 136 -28.72 -20.96 -12.46
C MET A 136 -29.11 -20.78 -11.00
N GLN A 137 -28.14 -20.99 -10.10
CA GLN A 137 -28.32 -20.76 -8.68
C GLN A 137 -27.69 -19.42 -8.31
N LEU A 138 -28.55 -18.46 -8.01
CA LEU A 138 -28.16 -17.17 -7.46
C LEU A 138 -28.19 -17.27 -5.94
N ARG A 139 -27.04 -17.08 -5.32
CA ARG A 139 -26.93 -17.19 -3.87
C ARG A 139 -26.33 -15.93 -3.28
N ALA A 140 -26.98 -15.46 -2.22
CA ALA A 140 -26.30 -14.68 -1.23
C ALA A 140 -25.21 -15.57 -0.62
N ILE A 141 -24.01 -15.05 -0.48
CA ILE A 141 -23.04 -15.65 0.43
C ILE A 141 -23.45 -15.15 1.83
N LEU A 142 -24.50 -15.80 2.39
CA LEU A 142 -25.11 -15.53 3.70
C LEU A 142 -24.08 -15.78 4.79
N ASP A 143 -23.52 -14.69 5.28
CA ASP A 143 -22.19 -14.70 5.87
C ASP A 143 -21.23 -15.39 4.92
N GLY A 144 -20.24 -14.65 4.42
CA GLY A 144 -18.99 -15.33 4.14
C GLY A 144 -18.60 -16.03 5.43
N GLN A 145 -18.92 -17.32 5.57
CA GLN A 145 -17.93 -18.28 5.98
C GLN A 145 -16.80 -18.17 4.94
N THR A 146 -16.07 -17.04 5.01
CA THR A 146 -14.63 -17.09 5.16
C THR A 146 -14.40 -18.35 5.96
N GLY A 147 -13.71 -19.34 5.39
CA GLY A 147 -13.26 -20.43 6.23
C GLY A 147 -12.72 -19.78 7.49
N THR A 148 -13.36 -20.00 8.63
CA THR A 148 -12.77 -19.75 9.94
C THR A 148 -11.71 -20.81 10.22
N ALA A 149 -11.51 -21.75 9.27
CA ALA A 149 -10.27 -22.50 9.05
C ALA A 149 -9.29 -21.84 8.07
N GLY A 150 -9.63 -20.69 7.47
CA GLY A 150 -8.64 -19.71 7.09
C GLY A 150 -8.32 -18.98 8.37
N GLU A 151 -7.17 -19.27 8.97
CA GLU A 151 -6.69 -18.54 10.15
C GLU A 151 -7.03 -17.06 9.97
N THR A 152 -7.92 -16.51 10.81
CA THR A 152 -8.03 -15.06 10.94
C THR A 152 -6.64 -14.60 11.34
N VAL A 153 -5.87 -14.15 10.35
CA VAL A 153 -4.51 -13.71 10.58
C VAL A 153 -4.64 -12.51 11.48
N GLU A 154 -4.20 -12.68 12.73
CA GLU A 154 -4.12 -11.60 13.71
C GLU A 154 -3.58 -10.34 13.03
N PRO A 155 -4.19 -9.15 13.21
CA PRO A 155 -3.78 -7.94 12.50
C PRO A 155 -2.27 -7.67 12.59
N ALA A 156 -1.67 -7.93 13.75
CA ALA A 156 -0.22 -7.88 13.96
C ALA A 156 0.55 -8.89 13.07
N ARG A 157 0.08 -10.15 12.98
CA ARG A 157 0.64 -11.17 12.07
C ARG A 157 0.49 -10.76 10.60
N PHE A 158 -0.64 -10.17 10.21
CA PHE A 158 -0.84 -9.68 8.85
C PHE A 158 0.12 -8.52 8.53
N ALA A 159 0.25 -7.55 9.44
CA ALA A 159 1.17 -6.44 9.32
C ALA A 159 2.62 -6.93 9.19
N ALA A 160 3.03 -7.89 10.03
CA ALA A 160 4.33 -8.54 9.96
C ALA A 160 4.58 -9.23 8.61
N VAL A 161 3.60 -9.98 8.08
CA VAL A 161 3.72 -10.61 6.75
C VAL A 161 3.85 -9.56 5.63
N MET A 162 3.11 -8.45 5.71
CA MET A 162 3.24 -7.36 4.74
C MET A 162 4.64 -6.72 4.80
N LEU A 163 5.19 -6.51 6.00
CA LEU A 163 6.55 -5.98 6.20
C LEU A 163 7.62 -6.93 5.70
N LEU A 164 7.52 -8.24 6.00
CA LEU A 164 8.43 -9.26 5.48
C LEU A 164 8.41 -9.32 3.95
N ARG A 165 7.23 -9.27 3.33
CA ARG A 165 7.11 -9.22 1.86
C ARG A 165 7.69 -7.93 1.28
N SER A 166 7.57 -6.81 1.98
CA SER A 166 8.22 -5.56 1.60
C SER A 166 9.74 -5.66 1.66
N LEU A 167 10.29 -6.33 2.68
CA LEU A 167 11.72 -6.61 2.78
C LEU A 167 12.22 -7.48 1.62
N MET A 168 11.55 -8.59 1.32
CA MET A 168 11.92 -9.46 0.20
C MET A 168 11.93 -8.71 -1.14
N ASP A 169 10.95 -7.83 -1.35
CA ASP A 169 10.93 -7.01 -2.56
C ASP A 169 12.05 -5.96 -2.56
N ALA A 170 12.36 -5.34 -1.42
CA ALA A 170 13.46 -4.40 -1.30
C ALA A 170 14.83 -5.08 -1.51
N GLU A 171 15.02 -6.30 -0.99
CA GLU A 171 16.19 -7.14 -1.23
C GLU A 171 16.37 -7.45 -2.72
N HIS A 172 15.27 -7.75 -3.42
CA HIS A 172 15.34 -7.97 -4.86
C HIS A 172 15.71 -6.69 -5.63
N ILE A 173 15.21 -5.52 -5.22
CA ILE A 173 15.61 -4.25 -5.83
C ILE A 173 17.10 -4.02 -5.58
N ASP A 174 17.57 -4.21 -4.34
CA ASP A 174 18.98 -4.04 -3.95
C ASP A 174 19.92 -5.03 -4.65
N ALA A 175 19.49 -6.28 -4.88
CA ALA A 175 20.25 -7.26 -5.65
C ALA A 175 20.45 -6.82 -7.11
N SER A 176 19.55 -5.99 -7.64
CA SER A 176 19.65 -5.36 -8.97
C SER A 176 20.19 -3.92 -8.92
N ARG A 177 20.86 -3.54 -7.83
CA ARG A 177 21.37 -2.16 -7.61
C ARG A 177 22.20 -1.68 -8.79
N GLY A 178 21.90 -0.46 -9.25
CA GLY A 178 22.55 0.16 -10.42
C GLY A 178 21.77 -0.02 -11.73
N GLY A 179 20.77 -0.91 -11.75
CA GLY A 179 19.85 -1.08 -12.87
C GLY A 179 18.75 -0.01 -12.95
N ALA A 180 17.88 -0.17 -13.95
CA ALA A 180 16.68 0.63 -14.12
C ALA A 180 15.72 0.46 -12.93
N TRP A 181 15.09 1.55 -12.48
CA TRP A 181 14.22 1.51 -11.30
C TRP A 181 12.94 0.67 -11.53
N PRO A 182 12.66 -0.36 -10.71
CA PRO A 182 11.51 -1.25 -10.89
C PRO A 182 10.23 -0.66 -10.26
N TRP A 183 9.61 0.32 -10.95
CA TRP A 183 8.43 1.06 -10.48
C TRP A 183 7.31 0.21 -9.88
N SER A 184 6.94 -0.90 -10.52
CA SER A 184 5.84 -1.76 -10.04
C SER A 184 6.16 -2.39 -8.69
N ARG A 185 7.42 -2.77 -8.47
CA ARG A 185 7.88 -3.38 -7.21
C ARG A 185 8.00 -2.33 -6.11
N GLY A 186 8.53 -1.15 -6.42
CA GLY A 186 8.51 0.00 -5.50
C GLY A 186 7.10 0.37 -5.07
N ALA A 187 6.15 0.44 -6.01
CA ALA A 187 4.74 0.69 -5.69
C ALA A 187 4.09 -0.43 -4.86
N ALA A 188 4.46 -1.69 -5.08
CA ALA A 188 3.98 -2.81 -4.29
C ALA A 188 4.44 -2.74 -2.83
N ILE A 189 5.70 -2.34 -2.59
CA ILE A 189 6.23 -2.09 -1.23
C ILE A 189 5.38 -1.02 -0.53
N LEU A 190 5.13 0.13 -1.16
CA LEU A 190 4.32 1.20 -0.56
C LEU A 190 2.92 0.73 -0.18
N ARG A 191 2.22 0.02 -1.08
CA ARG A 191 0.88 -0.53 -0.80
C ARG A 191 0.88 -1.57 0.32
N ARG A 192 1.98 -2.29 0.52
CA ARG A 192 2.11 -3.25 1.64
C ARG A 192 2.38 -2.53 2.95
N LEU A 193 3.22 -1.49 2.95
CA LEU A 193 3.44 -0.65 4.12
C LEU A 193 2.16 0.07 4.56
N GLU A 194 1.41 0.67 3.62
CA GLU A 194 0.10 1.26 3.90
C GLU A 194 -0.85 0.25 4.55
N ARG A 195 -0.98 -0.95 3.95
CA ARG A 195 -1.83 -2.03 4.49
C ARG A 195 -1.36 -2.55 5.84
N ALA A 196 -0.06 -2.60 6.10
CA ALA A 196 0.48 -2.99 7.40
C ALA A 196 0.09 -1.97 8.46
N THR A 197 0.25 -0.67 8.16
CA THR A 197 -0.13 0.42 9.07
C THR A 197 -1.65 0.48 9.29
N ASP A 198 -2.46 0.25 8.25
CA ASP A 198 -3.93 0.22 8.36
C ASP A 198 -4.43 -0.99 9.19
N ALA A 199 -3.72 -2.12 9.13
CA ALA A 199 -4.07 -3.31 9.89
C ALA A 199 -3.64 -3.21 11.36
N ASP A 200 -2.39 -2.84 11.62
CA ASP A 200 -1.85 -2.65 12.97
C ASP A 200 -0.67 -1.66 12.96
N ALA A 201 -0.97 -0.39 13.24
CA ALA A 201 0.04 0.67 13.29
C ALA A 201 1.16 0.42 14.32
N PRO A 202 0.89 -0.06 15.56
CA PRO A 202 1.94 -0.33 16.54
C PRO A 202 2.97 -1.36 16.05
N THR A 203 2.52 -2.49 15.49
CA THR A 203 3.41 -3.51 14.91
C THR A 203 4.11 -2.96 13.69
N SER A 204 3.40 -2.25 12.79
CA SER A 204 4.00 -1.70 11.58
C SER A 204 5.20 -0.80 11.86
N THR A 205 5.18 -0.02 12.94
CA THR A 205 6.28 0.89 13.30
C THR A 205 7.42 0.19 14.04
N ARG A 206 7.12 -0.83 14.86
CA ARG A 206 8.11 -1.49 15.72
C ARG A 206 8.72 -2.76 15.15
N PHE A 207 8.05 -3.39 14.19
CA PHE A 207 8.43 -4.72 13.69
C PHE A 207 9.86 -4.75 13.16
N LEU A 208 10.23 -3.80 12.29
CA LEU A 208 11.57 -3.75 11.71
C LEU A 208 12.63 -3.28 12.72
N GLU A 209 12.25 -2.69 13.84
CA GLU A 209 13.16 -2.39 14.93
C GLU A 209 13.43 -3.65 15.76
N ALA A 210 12.38 -4.40 16.09
CA ALA A 210 12.42 -5.54 17.00
C ALA A 210 12.74 -6.88 16.32
N ALA A 211 12.66 -6.96 14.99
CA ALA A 211 12.94 -8.18 14.25
C ALA A 211 14.41 -8.64 14.46
N PRO A 212 14.65 -9.95 14.63
CA PRO A 212 16.01 -10.47 14.76
C PRO A 212 16.80 -10.29 13.45
N GLY A 213 18.12 -10.26 13.57
CA GLY A 213 19.04 -10.10 12.44
C GLY A 213 19.57 -8.69 12.27
N GLU A 214 20.48 -8.51 11.32
CA GLU A 214 21.20 -7.26 11.07
C GLU A 214 20.33 -6.19 10.41
N PHE A 215 20.73 -4.93 10.56
CA PHE A 215 20.15 -3.81 9.83
C PHE A 215 20.75 -3.66 8.43
N THR A 216 20.34 -4.56 7.54
CA THR A 216 20.72 -4.53 6.12
C THR A 216 20.20 -3.28 5.41
N VAL A 217 20.76 -2.95 4.23
CA VAL A 217 20.28 -1.81 3.43
C VAL A 217 18.79 -1.93 3.09
N PRO A 218 18.26 -3.08 2.60
CA PRO A 218 16.83 -3.25 2.37
C PRO A 218 15.99 -2.98 3.62
N ARG A 219 16.40 -3.49 4.77
CA ARG A 219 15.68 -3.29 6.04
C ARG A 219 15.61 -1.82 6.43
N ARG A 220 16.74 -1.13 6.39
CA ARG A 220 16.85 0.31 6.66
C ARG A 220 16.06 1.14 5.66
N ALA A 221 16.08 0.79 4.37
CA ALA A 221 15.30 1.50 3.36
C ALA A 221 13.78 1.33 3.53
N VAL A 222 13.31 0.13 3.87
CA VAL A 222 11.90 -0.11 4.18
C VAL A 222 11.51 0.62 5.47
N GLN A 223 12.37 0.65 6.49
CA GLN A 223 12.13 1.38 7.73
C GLN A 223 12.02 2.89 7.48
N ALA A 224 12.97 3.51 6.76
CA ALA A 224 12.89 4.93 6.37
C ALA A 224 11.58 5.23 5.63
N THR A 225 11.17 4.35 4.71
CA THR A 225 9.96 4.51 3.92
C THR A 225 8.69 4.39 4.79
N ALA A 226 8.65 3.45 5.72
CA ALA A 226 7.54 3.28 6.65
C ALA A 226 7.39 4.50 7.56
N LEU A 227 8.50 5.01 8.11
CA LEU A 227 8.52 6.23 8.94
C LEU A 227 8.05 7.46 8.16
N ALA A 228 8.49 7.63 6.90
CA ALA A 228 8.03 8.73 6.06
C ALA A 228 6.52 8.64 5.77
N LEU A 229 6.01 7.46 5.42
CA LEU A 229 4.58 7.25 5.17
C LEU A 229 3.73 7.53 6.41
N ALA A 230 4.20 7.10 7.58
CA ALA A 230 3.55 7.35 8.86
C ALA A 230 3.56 8.85 9.21
N ALA A 231 4.69 9.55 9.03
CA ALA A 231 4.81 10.97 9.32
C ALA A 231 3.90 11.82 8.41
N MET A 232 3.89 11.54 7.11
CA MET A 232 2.99 12.23 6.19
C MET A 232 1.51 11.92 6.47
N ARG A 233 1.18 10.72 6.99
CA ARG A 233 -0.17 10.38 7.40
C ARG A 233 -0.59 11.16 8.63
N LEU A 234 0.29 11.25 9.63
CA LEU A 234 0.06 11.96 10.88
C LEU A 234 -0.28 13.44 10.63
N VAL A 235 0.44 14.10 9.73
CA VAL A 235 0.17 15.50 9.36
C VAL A 235 -0.93 15.68 8.31
N GLY A 236 -1.63 14.62 7.93
CA GLY A 236 -2.83 14.68 7.08
C GLY A 236 -2.59 14.83 5.58
N LEU A 237 -1.41 14.47 5.04
CA LEU A 237 -1.20 14.52 3.58
C LEU A 237 -2.06 13.48 2.84
N ASP A 238 -2.55 13.87 1.66
CA ASP A 238 -3.36 13.01 0.81
C ASP A 238 -2.59 11.76 0.33
N VAL A 239 -3.33 10.72 -0.05
CA VAL A 239 -2.76 9.43 -0.44
C VAL A 239 -1.81 9.54 -1.64
N ALA A 240 -2.10 10.41 -2.61
CA ALA A 240 -1.26 10.55 -3.80
C ALA A 240 0.09 11.18 -3.43
N THR A 241 0.07 12.25 -2.62
CA THR A 241 1.30 12.90 -2.13
C THR A 241 2.12 11.95 -1.25
N ARG A 242 1.47 11.20 -0.35
CA ARG A 242 2.14 10.19 0.49
C ARG A 242 2.84 9.13 -0.34
N ARG A 243 2.19 8.62 -1.38
CA ARG A 243 2.79 7.61 -2.26
C ARG A 243 3.97 8.16 -3.04
N VAL A 244 3.90 9.39 -3.54
CA VAL A 244 5.03 10.05 -4.20
C VAL A 244 6.21 10.20 -3.24
N GLY A 245 5.96 10.73 -2.03
CA GLY A 245 6.99 10.89 -0.99
C GLY A 245 7.61 9.57 -0.57
N GLY A 246 6.79 8.55 -0.30
CA GLY A 246 7.27 7.22 0.08
C GLY A 246 8.09 6.55 -1.02
N HIS A 247 7.69 6.68 -2.30
CA HIS A 247 8.45 6.13 -3.41
C HIS A 247 9.82 6.82 -3.54
N ALA A 248 9.83 8.14 -3.42
CA ALA A 248 11.05 8.93 -3.45
C ALA A 248 11.98 8.53 -2.29
N THR A 249 11.47 8.42 -1.06
CA THR A 249 12.22 7.93 0.10
C THR A 249 12.83 6.56 -0.15
N LEU A 250 12.04 5.60 -0.64
CA LEU A 250 12.50 4.24 -0.91
C LEU A 250 13.63 4.22 -1.94
N ALA A 251 13.48 4.97 -3.03
CA ALA A 251 14.50 5.07 -4.07
C ALA A 251 15.80 5.66 -3.54
N VAL A 252 15.73 6.79 -2.83
CA VAL A 252 16.92 7.44 -2.23
C VAL A 252 17.60 6.55 -1.19
N ALA A 253 16.81 5.86 -0.35
CA ALA A 253 17.36 5.00 0.67
C ALA A 253 18.07 3.77 0.07
N LEU A 254 17.45 3.08 -0.90
CA LEU A 254 18.06 1.90 -1.55
C LEU A 254 19.31 2.25 -2.38
N THR A 255 19.38 3.44 -2.98
CA THR A 255 20.57 3.84 -3.73
C THR A 255 21.69 4.38 -2.84
N GLY A 256 21.34 5.10 -1.78
CA GLY A 256 22.31 5.82 -0.95
C GLY A 256 22.79 5.08 0.28
N LEU A 257 22.00 4.20 0.88
CA LEU A 257 22.43 3.46 2.05
C LEU A 257 23.48 2.41 1.66
N ARG A 258 24.42 2.20 2.57
CA ARG A 258 25.48 1.19 2.49
C ARG A 258 25.35 0.23 3.66
N ALA A 259 26.08 -0.88 3.62
CA ALA A 259 26.11 -1.85 4.73
C ALA A 259 26.30 -1.14 6.09
N ARG A 260 27.10 -0.07 6.08
CA ARG A 260 27.38 0.81 7.20
C ARG A 260 27.29 2.25 6.70
N GLY A 261 26.58 3.12 7.42
CA GLY A 261 26.41 4.51 7.06
C GLY A 261 25.60 4.67 5.77
N GLY A 262 26.01 5.63 4.95
CA GLY A 262 25.41 5.93 3.66
C GLY A 262 26.14 7.10 3.00
N ASP A 263 25.84 7.33 1.74
CA ASP A 263 26.28 8.53 1.03
C ASP A 263 25.63 9.80 1.62
N ALA A 264 26.17 10.98 1.32
CA ALA A 264 25.48 12.22 1.65
C ALA A 264 24.11 12.26 0.94
N PHE A 265 23.08 12.79 1.61
CA PHE A 265 21.70 12.77 1.08
C PHE A 265 21.56 13.34 -0.35
N PRO A 266 22.17 14.48 -0.73
CA PRO A 266 22.13 14.97 -2.11
C PRO A 266 22.75 13.98 -3.11
N VAL A 267 23.84 13.29 -2.74
CA VAL A 267 24.51 12.29 -3.58
C VAL A 267 23.62 11.06 -3.78
N ALA A 268 22.97 10.60 -2.70
CA ALA A 268 21.98 9.52 -2.76
C ALA A 268 20.79 9.89 -3.66
N ALA A 269 20.29 11.12 -3.54
CA ALA A 269 19.20 11.65 -4.35
C ALA A 269 19.56 11.75 -5.83
N THR A 270 20.76 12.23 -6.17
CA THR A 270 21.24 12.27 -7.57
C THR A 270 21.27 10.87 -8.18
N ARG A 271 21.84 9.88 -7.48
CA ARG A 271 21.89 8.49 -7.98
C ARG A 271 20.50 7.86 -8.13
N ALA A 272 19.60 8.13 -7.18
CA ALA A 272 18.20 7.71 -7.29
C ALA A 272 17.54 8.33 -8.52
N LEU A 273 17.75 9.64 -8.75
CA LEU A 273 17.18 10.34 -9.88
C LEU A 273 17.65 9.75 -11.21
N ASP A 274 18.94 9.42 -11.34
CA ASP A 274 19.49 8.81 -12.57
C ASP A 274 18.80 7.48 -12.89
N GLN A 275 18.63 6.61 -11.89
CA GLN A 275 17.92 5.34 -12.05
C GLN A 275 16.44 5.55 -12.41
N LEU A 276 15.76 6.49 -11.74
CA LEU A 276 14.35 6.80 -11.99
C LEU A 276 14.15 7.38 -13.41
N ARG A 277 15.00 8.33 -13.83
CA ARG A 277 14.93 8.98 -15.14
C ARG A 277 15.20 8.04 -16.30
N SER A 278 16.07 7.04 -16.11
CA SER A 278 16.37 6.03 -17.13
C SER A 278 15.12 5.28 -17.65
N THR A 279 14.02 5.34 -16.90
CA THR A 279 12.75 4.64 -17.18
C THR A 279 11.57 5.56 -17.54
N LEU A 280 11.80 6.88 -17.61
CA LEU A 280 10.74 7.85 -17.97
C LEU A 280 10.43 7.87 -19.48
N SER A 281 11.34 7.37 -20.32
CA SER A 281 11.28 7.53 -21.77
C SER A 281 11.39 6.18 -22.48
N THR A 282 10.29 5.45 -22.61
CA THR A 282 10.25 4.22 -23.42
C THR A 282 9.12 4.17 -24.46
N GLY A 283 8.38 5.26 -24.71
CA GLY A 283 7.42 5.27 -25.83
C GLY A 283 6.55 6.53 -25.93
N ARG A 284 5.74 6.60 -27.00
CA ARG A 284 4.77 7.67 -27.34
C ARG A 284 3.60 7.84 -26.34
N SER A 285 3.60 7.13 -25.21
CA SER A 285 2.56 7.21 -24.18
C SER A 285 2.74 8.42 -23.28
N LYS A 286 1.62 9.00 -22.81
CA LYS A 286 1.63 10.05 -21.78
C LYS A 286 2.43 9.56 -20.56
N ILE A 287 3.34 10.40 -20.07
CA ILE A 287 4.14 10.10 -18.88
C ILE A 287 3.20 9.95 -17.68
N ASP A 288 3.37 8.86 -16.93
CA ASP A 288 2.60 8.61 -15.71
C ASP A 288 2.81 9.74 -14.68
N PRO A 289 1.73 10.40 -14.19
CA PRO A 289 1.86 11.52 -13.26
C PRO A 289 2.57 11.19 -11.95
N HIS A 290 2.43 9.95 -11.44
CA HIS A 290 3.11 9.51 -10.23
C HIS A 290 4.63 9.45 -10.45
N ARG A 291 5.07 8.88 -11.58
CA ARG A 291 6.50 8.85 -11.95
C ARG A 291 7.08 10.25 -12.08
N LEU A 292 6.39 11.15 -12.77
CA LEU A 292 6.84 12.52 -12.97
C LEU A 292 6.99 13.26 -11.63
N ARG A 293 5.99 13.17 -10.75
CA ARG A 293 6.02 13.80 -9.42
C ARG A 293 7.12 13.22 -8.53
N THR A 294 7.32 11.91 -8.58
CA THR A 294 8.41 11.24 -7.85
C THR A 294 9.77 11.76 -8.33
N CYS A 295 10.01 11.83 -9.64
CA CYS A 295 11.25 12.37 -10.18
C CYS A 295 11.45 13.84 -9.87
N ALA A 296 10.39 14.66 -9.91
CA ALA A 296 10.46 16.07 -9.54
C ALA A 296 10.86 16.26 -8.07
N LEU A 297 10.25 15.49 -7.15
CA LEU A 297 10.58 15.53 -5.74
C LEU A 297 12.05 15.12 -5.47
N VAL A 298 12.52 14.05 -6.11
CA VAL A 298 13.92 13.60 -5.98
C VAL A 298 14.88 14.60 -6.61
N HIS A 299 14.51 15.23 -7.73
CA HIS A 299 15.30 16.28 -8.36
C HIS A 299 15.50 17.48 -7.42
N ASP A 300 14.43 17.94 -6.76
CA ASP A 300 14.55 19.06 -5.82
C ASP A 300 15.33 18.67 -4.57
N ALA A 301 15.19 17.42 -4.11
CA ALA A 301 16.04 16.87 -3.05
C ALA A 301 17.53 16.86 -3.45
N ALA A 302 17.86 16.55 -4.71
CA ALA A 302 19.23 16.49 -5.21
C ALA A 302 19.87 17.87 -5.42
N PHE A 303 19.15 18.81 -6.05
CA PHE A 303 19.76 20.02 -6.61
C PHE A 303 19.32 21.35 -5.96
N ARG A 304 18.34 21.33 -5.05
CA ARG A 304 17.83 22.56 -4.43
C ARG A 304 17.80 22.50 -2.90
N PRO A 305 18.94 22.21 -2.24
CA PRO A 305 18.99 22.00 -0.78
C PRO A 305 18.46 23.19 0.03
N GLU A 306 18.75 24.41 -0.40
CA GLU A 306 18.37 25.64 0.29
C GLU A 306 16.88 26.00 0.10
N ALA A 307 16.25 25.49 -0.97
CA ALA A 307 14.85 25.78 -1.29
C ALA A 307 13.88 24.71 -0.77
N ARG A 308 14.39 23.66 -0.10
CA ARG A 308 13.60 22.51 0.38
C ARG A 308 12.46 22.91 1.33
N SER A 309 12.67 23.93 2.18
CA SER A 309 11.65 24.41 3.14
C SER A 309 10.50 25.15 2.47
N ARG A 310 10.73 25.78 1.31
CA ARG A 310 9.76 26.71 0.72
C ARG A 310 8.83 26.07 -0.31
N TRP A 311 9.29 25.03 -1.02
CA TRP A 311 8.55 24.46 -2.16
C TRP A 311 8.10 23.02 -1.95
N HIS A 312 8.88 22.20 -1.22
CA HIS A 312 8.56 20.78 -1.02
C HIS A 312 8.97 20.27 0.39
N PRO A 313 8.13 20.51 1.41
CA PRO A 313 8.38 20.05 2.79
C PRO A 313 8.67 18.54 2.91
N VAL A 314 8.11 17.73 2.01
CA VAL A 314 8.36 16.27 1.96
C VAL A 314 9.83 15.93 1.71
N ALA A 315 10.59 16.78 1.01
CA ALA A 315 12.02 16.56 0.79
C ALA A 315 12.83 16.65 2.11
N ARG A 316 12.38 17.47 3.08
CA ARG A 316 12.98 17.54 4.42
C ARG A 316 12.70 16.28 5.20
N LEU A 317 11.48 15.77 5.15
CA LEU A 317 11.14 14.48 5.75
C LEU A 317 11.98 13.35 5.15
N MET A 318 12.15 13.32 3.81
CA MET A 318 13.00 12.33 3.14
C MET A 318 14.44 12.38 3.66
N GLU A 319 15.02 13.58 3.78
CA GLU A 319 16.36 13.77 4.33
C GLU A 319 16.42 13.29 5.79
N LEU A 320 15.44 13.65 6.61
CA LEU A 320 15.37 13.26 8.01
C LEU A 320 15.34 11.74 8.18
N VAL A 321 14.42 11.03 7.52
CA VAL A 321 14.33 9.56 7.65
C VAL A 321 15.51 8.84 6.99
N TYR A 322 16.12 9.44 5.96
CA TYR A 322 17.35 8.92 5.38
C TYR A 322 18.51 9.03 6.37
N GLN A 323 18.71 10.21 6.98
CA GLN A 323 19.76 10.44 7.97
C GLN A 323 19.54 9.61 9.23
N HIS A 324 18.29 9.43 9.65
CA HIS A 324 17.91 8.49 10.71
C HIS A 324 18.49 7.11 10.43
N GLU A 325 18.26 6.59 9.24
CA GLU A 325 18.74 5.27 8.90
C GLU A 325 20.24 5.24 8.61
N VAL A 326 20.86 6.30 8.06
CA VAL A 326 22.33 6.42 7.92
C VAL A 326 23.02 6.25 9.27
N LEU A 327 22.53 6.94 10.30
CA LEU A 327 23.11 6.90 11.65
C LEU A 327 22.92 5.53 12.32
N ARG A 328 21.92 4.75 11.91
CA ARG A 328 21.60 3.46 12.54
C ARG A 328 22.79 2.51 12.58
N CYS A 329 23.58 2.49 11.51
CA CYS A 329 24.77 1.67 11.42
C CYS A 329 25.97 2.61 11.21
N PRO A 330 26.54 3.24 12.26
CA PRO A 330 27.63 4.20 12.11
C PRO A 330 28.82 3.58 11.37
N THR A 331 29.60 4.31 10.56
CA THR A 331 30.71 3.69 9.80
C THR A 331 31.79 3.08 10.70
N ASP A 332 32.06 3.70 11.85
CA ASP A 332 33.26 3.43 12.66
C ASP A 332 32.99 2.66 13.97
N ALA A 333 31.74 2.27 14.25
CA ALA A 333 31.36 1.60 15.51
C ALA A 333 30.69 0.25 15.28
N SER A 334 31.13 -0.86 15.87
CA SER A 334 30.60 -2.21 15.57
C SER A 334 29.16 -2.49 16.02
N PHE A 335 28.49 -1.53 16.66
CA PHE A 335 27.11 -1.65 17.14
C PHE A 335 26.15 -0.83 16.28
N ASP A 336 24.88 -1.22 16.32
CA ASP A 336 23.78 -0.48 15.70
C ASP A 336 23.04 0.36 16.76
N LEU A 337 22.55 1.53 16.35
CA LEU A 337 21.77 2.42 17.19
C LEU A 337 20.29 2.02 17.18
N GLY A 338 19.69 2.02 18.36
CA GLY A 338 18.24 1.85 18.50
C GLY A 338 17.49 3.15 18.21
N ALA A 339 16.17 3.06 18.03
CA ALA A 339 15.33 4.21 17.69
C ALA A 339 15.46 5.42 18.65
N VAL A 340 15.72 5.20 19.94
CA VAL A 340 15.93 6.31 20.90
C VAL A 340 17.28 7.00 20.68
N ASP A 341 18.32 6.21 20.50
CA ASP A 341 19.67 6.74 20.28
C ASP A 341 19.72 7.51 18.95
N LEU A 342 18.97 7.04 17.95
CA LEU A 342 18.81 7.71 16.66
C LEU A 342 18.13 9.06 16.78
N LEU A 343 17.02 9.16 17.52
CA LEU A 343 16.37 10.44 17.77
C LEU A 343 17.31 11.40 18.52
N SER A 344 18.03 10.91 19.52
CA SER A 344 19.04 11.71 20.25
C SER A 344 20.18 12.18 19.36
N ALA A 345 20.66 11.33 18.44
CA ALA A 345 21.75 11.66 17.51
C ALA A 345 21.33 12.64 16.40
N LEU A 346 20.03 12.69 16.07
CA LEU A 346 19.46 13.60 15.09
C LEU A 346 19.09 14.97 15.68
N ALA A 347 18.62 15.02 16.93
CA ALA A 347 18.18 16.25 17.59
C ALA A 347 19.15 17.45 17.49
N PRO A 348 20.48 17.30 17.61
CA PRO A 348 21.41 18.43 17.53
C PRO A 348 21.74 18.87 16.09
N ARG A 349 21.21 18.20 15.04
CA ARG A 349 21.54 18.52 13.65
C ARG A 349 20.85 19.81 13.22
N SER A 350 21.58 20.70 12.55
CA SER A 350 21.04 22.01 12.11
C SER A 350 19.76 21.89 11.30
N PHE A 351 19.70 20.95 10.35
CA PHE A 351 18.50 20.74 9.52
C PHE A 351 17.25 20.29 10.31
N VAL A 352 17.42 19.78 11.54
CA VAL A 352 16.34 19.45 12.47
C VAL A 352 15.93 20.68 13.28
N GLN A 353 16.90 21.51 13.66
CA GLN A 353 16.65 22.75 14.40
C GLN A 353 15.94 23.80 13.56
N ASP A 354 16.23 23.84 12.26
CA ASP A 354 15.63 24.79 11.31
C ASP A 354 14.14 24.49 11.02
N ASP A 355 13.71 23.23 11.14
CA ASP A 355 12.33 22.77 10.92
C ASP A 355 12.01 21.55 11.79
N PRO A 356 11.62 21.77 13.06
CA PRO A 356 11.46 20.68 14.02
C PRO A 356 10.20 19.85 13.79
N GLY A 357 9.24 20.29 12.97
CA GLY A 357 7.92 19.66 12.84
C GLY A 357 7.98 18.21 12.39
N TRP A 358 8.84 17.90 11.41
CA TRP A 358 9.03 16.51 10.96
C TRP A 358 9.73 15.63 11.98
N PHE A 359 10.65 16.20 12.75
CA PHE A 359 11.32 15.47 13.84
C PHE A 359 10.37 15.15 14.98
N GLN A 360 9.46 16.07 15.31
CA GLN A 360 8.40 15.84 16.30
C GLN A 360 7.43 14.74 15.82
N ALA A 361 6.97 14.80 14.57
CA ALA A 361 6.14 13.75 13.99
C ALA A 361 6.83 12.37 14.06
N LEU A 362 8.13 12.33 13.78
CA LEU A 362 8.92 11.09 13.88
C LEU A 362 9.00 10.57 15.32
N ALA A 363 9.26 11.44 16.30
CA ALA A 363 9.30 11.08 17.72
C ALA A 363 7.94 10.56 18.24
N GLU A 364 6.84 11.16 17.78
CA GLU A 364 5.49 10.70 18.09
C GLU A 364 5.21 9.30 17.53
N ILE A 365 5.60 9.04 16.28
CA ILE A 365 5.43 7.74 15.61
C ILE A 365 6.22 6.65 16.32
N VAL A 366 7.48 6.91 16.65
CA VAL A 366 8.34 5.97 17.39
C VAL A 366 7.79 5.75 18.81
N GLY A 367 6.99 6.69 19.33
CA GLY A 367 6.42 6.67 20.67
C GLY A 367 7.47 6.87 21.75
N ARG A 368 8.59 7.51 21.42
CA ARG A 368 9.71 7.78 22.33
C ARG A 368 10.25 9.18 22.04
N TRP A 369 10.47 9.95 23.10
CA TRP A 369 11.03 11.29 23.00
C TRP A 369 12.50 11.24 23.45
N ALA A 370 13.37 11.95 22.74
CA ALA A 370 14.80 11.92 23.00
C ALA A 370 15.19 12.84 24.17
N PRO A 371 16.01 12.36 25.13
CA PRO A 371 16.63 13.24 26.10
C PRO A 371 17.36 14.40 25.39
N GLY A 372 17.24 15.61 25.94
CA GLY A 372 17.77 16.84 25.35
C GLY A 372 16.78 17.62 24.49
N MET A 373 15.61 17.06 24.14
CA MET A 373 14.56 17.81 23.43
C MET A 373 14.00 18.94 24.29
N LYS A 374 13.82 20.13 23.69
CA LYS A 374 13.05 21.21 24.32
C LYS A 374 11.55 20.88 24.24
N VAL A 375 10.89 20.96 25.38
CA VAL A 375 9.48 20.64 25.54
C VAL A 375 8.82 21.70 26.41
N GLU A 376 7.52 21.89 26.24
CA GLU A 376 6.67 22.71 27.07
C GLU A 376 5.72 21.78 27.83
N LEU A 377 5.66 21.92 29.15
CA LEU A 377 4.75 21.16 29.98
C LEU A 377 3.31 21.69 29.85
N GLU A 378 2.30 20.91 30.26
CA GLU A 378 0.88 21.36 30.26
C GLU A 378 0.64 22.65 31.07
N ASP A 379 1.52 22.98 32.02
CA ASP A 379 1.47 24.23 32.80
C ASP A 379 2.16 25.42 32.08
N GLY A 380 2.58 25.24 30.82
CA GLY A 380 3.25 26.24 29.98
C GLY A 380 4.74 26.41 30.29
N GLU A 381 5.30 25.62 31.22
CA GLU A 381 6.71 25.75 31.59
C GLU A 381 7.60 25.04 30.56
N ALA A 382 8.56 25.78 29.99
CA ALA A 382 9.55 25.22 29.08
C ALA A 382 10.64 24.46 29.86
N GLY A 383 11.08 23.33 29.30
CA GLY A 383 12.13 22.52 29.88
C GLY A 383 12.84 21.64 28.86
N VAL A 384 13.79 20.86 29.37
CA VAL A 384 14.57 19.90 28.58
C VAL A 384 14.20 18.49 29.02
N LEU A 385 13.82 17.64 28.08
CA LEU A 385 13.51 16.25 28.36
C LEU A 385 14.76 15.53 28.90
N LEU A 386 14.62 14.81 30.02
CA LEU A 386 15.66 13.92 30.55
C LEU A 386 15.44 12.45 30.15
N GLY A 387 14.20 12.08 29.81
CA GLY A 387 13.79 10.73 29.44
C GLY A 387 12.31 10.47 29.72
N GLY A 388 11.90 9.20 29.81
CA GLY A 388 10.51 8.80 30.11
C GLY A 388 9.73 8.28 28.90
N SER A 389 8.44 7.97 29.10
CA SER A 389 7.54 7.59 28.00
C SER A 389 6.88 8.84 27.41
N SER A 390 6.37 8.75 26.18
CA SER A 390 5.59 9.85 25.56
C SER A 390 4.38 10.30 26.40
N THR A 391 3.87 9.43 27.27
CA THR A 391 2.74 9.71 28.17
C THR A 391 3.15 10.20 29.57
N LYS A 392 4.41 10.01 29.96
CA LYS A 392 4.99 10.45 31.24
C LYS A 392 6.45 10.89 31.04
N PRO A 393 6.70 11.95 30.24
CA PRO A 393 8.04 12.49 30.07
C PRO A 393 8.57 13.05 31.38
N MET A 394 9.87 12.85 31.63
CA MET A 394 10.64 13.50 32.68
C MET A 394 11.29 14.75 32.09
N VAL A 395 10.96 15.92 32.62
CA VAL A 395 11.38 17.23 32.07
C VAL A 395 12.11 18.03 33.14
N PHE A 396 13.27 18.57 32.80
CA PHE A 396 14.02 19.51 33.63
C PHE A 396 13.69 20.95 33.23
N THR A 397 13.09 21.73 34.14
CA THR A 397 12.67 23.12 33.87
C THR A 397 13.66 24.17 34.41
N GLY A 398 14.91 23.76 34.69
CA GLY A 398 15.92 24.63 35.30
C GLY A 398 15.86 24.70 36.83
N ALA A 399 14.67 24.57 37.42
CA ALA A 399 14.47 24.57 38.88
C ALA A 399 14.18 23.18 39.46
N ALA A 400 13.56 22.28 38.70
CA ALA A 400 13.16 20.96 39.16
C ALA A 400 13.05 19.95 38.01
N VAL A 401 12.96 18.66 38.36
CA VAL A 401 12.54 17.60 37.45
C VAL A 401 11.05 17.36 37.66
N LYS A 402 10.25 17.57 36.61
CA LYS A 402 8.81 17.34 36.59
C LYS A 402 8.47 16.10 35.76
N VAL A 403 7.40 15.42 36.15
CA VAL A 403 6.78 14.32 35.38
C VAL A 403 5.35 14.73 35.07
N GLY A 404 5.02 14.83 33.79
CA GLY A 404 3.70 15.31 33.37
C GLY A 404 3.55 15.18 31.87
N ARG A 405 2.40 15.55 31.33
CA ARG A 405 2.27 15.68 29.87
C ARG A 405 3.09 16.88 29.42
N ALA A 406 3.82 16.67 28.34
CA ALA A 406 4.57 17.70 27.66
C ALA A 406 4.15 17.70 26.20
N ALA A 407 4.33 18.84 25.54
CA ALA A 407 4.32 19.01 24.10
C ALA A 407 5.73 19.46 23.67
N PRO A 408 6.19 19.15 22.47
CA PRO A 408 7.41 19.77 21.95
C PRO A 408 7.25 21.29 21.91
N SER A 409 8.23 22.05 22.42
CA SER A 409 8.19 23.51 22.32
C SER A 409 8.59 23.90 20.90
N LEU A 410 7.67 24.45 20.10
CA LEU A 410 8.02 25.03 18.80
C LEU A 410 8.76 26.35 19.04
N PRO A 411 9.95 26.56 18.42
CA PRO A 411 10.57 27.87 18.46
C PRO A 411 9.73 28.86 17.64
N GLY A 412 9.10 29.82 18.33
CA GLY A 412 8.61 31.09 17.81
C GLY A 412 7.92 31.06 16.44
N VAL A 413 6.62 30.78 16.43
CA VAL A 413 5.74 31.55 15.54
C VAL A 413 5.33 32.76 16.36
N GLU A 414 6.14 33.82 16.32
CA GLU A 414 5.62 35.14 16.64
C GLU A 414 4.55 35.46 15.58
N GLU A 415 3.37 35.91 16.04
CA GLU A 415 2.26 36.36 15.19
C GLU A 415 2.67 37.47 14.22
#